data_AF-A0A8S3H8K5-F1
#
_entry.id   AF-A0A8S3H8K5-F1
#
_cell.length_a   1.000
_cell.length_b   1.000
_cell.length_c   1.000
_cell.angle_alpha   90.00
_cell.angle_beta   90.00
_cell.angle_gamma   90.00
#
_symmetry.space_group_name_H-M   'P 1'
#
loop_
_entity.id
_entity.type
_entity.pdbx_description
1 polymer ?
#
loop_
_entity_poly.entity_id
_entity_poly.type
_entity_poly.pdbx_seq_one_letter_code
_entity_poly.pdbx_strand_id
1 'polypeptide(L)'
;LYTDAKRRWPVSKGDVQGRWILGSFDDESIIVYQAFNSDIAKFACENNCFIDSPGYNQQRMTWIKTNFLWMMYRSQWASSSKQKHILAIWLRR
;
A
#
# COMPACT_ATOMS: atom_id res chain seq x y z
N LEU A 1 11.17 4.01 10.40
CA LEU A 1 10.00 3.68 11.27
C LEU A 1 9.04 4.88 11.34
N TYR A 2 7.81 4.74 11.87
CA TYR A 2 6.81 5.82 11.94
C TYR A 2 7.35 7.12 12.56
N THR A 3 8.15 6.98 13.62
CA THR A 3 8.85 8.08 14.30
C THR A 3 9.81 8.84 13.37
N ASP A 4 10.52 8.15 12.48
CA ASP A 4 11.41 8.77 11.48
C ASP A 4 10.62 9.51 10.41
N ALA A 5 9.53 8.90 9.94
CA ALA A 5 8.66 9.51 8.94
C ALA A 5 8.02 10.80 9.46
N LYS A 6 7.58 10.80 10.73
CA LYS A 6 6.98 11.97 11.39
C LYS A 6 7.92 13.18 11.45
N ARG A 7 9.25 12.96 11.57
CA ARG A 7 10.25 14.05 11.54
C ARG A 7 10.35 14.75 10.19
N ARG A 8 9.98 14.09 9.11
CA ARG A 8 10.00 14.62 7.74
C ARG A 8 8.66 15.19 7.30
N TRP A 9 7.63 15.10 8.14
CA TRP A 9 6.35 15.71 7.78
C TRP A 9 6.51 17.21 7.68
N PRO A 10 5.92 17.84 6.66
CA PRO A 10 5.90 19.29 6.54
C PRO A 10 5.18 19.88 7.76
N VAL A 11 5.97 20.50 8.63
CA VAL A 11 5.50 21.24 9.82
C VAL A 11 5.75 22.72 9.59
N SER A 12 4.74 23.54 9.81
CA SER A 12 4.81 25.01 9.75
C SER A 12 4.59 25.53 11.16
N LYS A 13 5.65 26.02 11.82
CA LYS A 13 5.58 26.72 13.11
C LYS A 13 4.61 26.11 14.15
N GLY A 14 4.79 24.82 14.47
CA GLY A 14 4.04 24.15 15.53
C GLY A 14 2.72 23.52 15.11
N ASP A 15 2.17 23.87 13.95
CA ASP A 15 0.94 23.29 13.42
C ASP A 15 1.15 22.61 12.05
N VAL A 16 0.52 21.45 11.85
CA VAL A 16 0.53 20.76 10.56
C VAL A 16 -0.40 21.52 9.61
N GLN A 17 0.17 22.37 8.76
CA GLN A 17 -0.61 23.14 7.77
C GLN A 17 -0.84 22.30 6.52
N GLY A 18 -2.10 22.13 6.08
CA GLY A 18 -2.45 21.48 4.80
C GLY A 18 -2.91 20.02 4.88
N ARG A 19 -3.24 19.43 3.71
CA ARG A 19 -3.65 18.02 3.56
C ARG A 19 -2.55 17.27 2.80
N TRP A 20 -1.91 16.32 3.47
CA TRP A 20 -0.76 15.60 2.92
C TRP A 20 -1.10 14.14 2.63
N ILE A 21 -0.64 13.65 1.48
CA ILE A 21 -0.63 12.22 1.18
C ILE A 21 0.72 11.68 1.61
N LEU A 22 0.70 10.72 2.53
CA LEU A 22 1.91 10.08 3.02
C LEU A 22 2.23 8.86 2.18
N GLY A 23 3.49 8.74 1.76
CA GLY A 23 4.00 7.61 1.00
C GLY A 23 5.48 7.35 1.32
N SER A 24 5.91 6.09 1.18
CA SER A 24 7.32 5.74 1.18
C SER A 24 7.79 5.68 -0.27
N PHE A 25 8.86 6.39 -0.60
CA PHE A 25 9.36 6.52 -1.96
C PHE A 25 10.87 6.76 -1.93
N ASP A 26 11.51 6.53 -3.07
CA ASP A 26 12.86 6.96 -3.39
C ASP A 26 12.85 7.74 -4.72
N ASP A 27 14.04 7.97 -5.28
CA ASP A 27 14.20 8.75 -6.51
C ASP A 27 13.54 8.08 -7.72
N GLU A 28 13.39 6.75 -7.72
CA GLU A 28 12.94 5.97 -8.88
C GLU A 28 11.56 5.34 -8.68
N SER A 29 11.08 5.25 -7.45
CA SER A 29 9.93 4.41 -7.13
C SER A 29 9.12 4.87 -5.92
N ILE A 30 7.88 4.38 -5.84
CA ILE A 30 6.97 4.58 -4.71
C ILE A 30 6.39 3.24 -4.26
N ILE A 31 6.26 3.06 -2.95
CA ILE A 31 5.53 1.92 -2.40
C ILE A 31 4.06 2.24 -2.33
N VAL A 32 3.25 1.34 -2.85
CA VAL A 32 1.80 1.32 -2.66
C VAL A 32 1.38 0.02 -1.99
N TYR A 33 0.28 0.09 -1.26
CA TYR A 33 -0.25 -1.01 -0.48
C TYR A 33 -1.61 -1.43 -1.03
N GLN A 34 -1.76 -2.73 -1.24
CA GLN A 34 -3.02 -3.31 -1.69
C GLN A 34 -3.33 -4.59 -0.93
N ALA A 35 -4.61 -4.78 -0.63
CA ALA A 35 -5.09 -5.95 0.06
C ALA A 35 -5.61 -7.01 -0.93
N PHE A 36 -5.23 -8.25 -0.69
CA PHE A 36 -5.60 -9.40 -1.49
C PHE A 36 -6.04 -10.57 -0.61
N ASN A 37 -6.66 -11.56 -1.23
CA ASN A 37 -6.84 -12.88 -0.63
C ASN A 37 -5.48 -13.61 -0.54
N SER A 38 -5.44 -14.75 0.16
CA SER A 38 -4.23 -15.56 0.32
C SER A 38 -3.64 -16.00 -1.01
N ASP A 39 -4.48 -16.44 -1.95
CA ASP A 39 -4.04 -17.12 -3.17
C ASP A 39 -3.32 -16.13 -4.09
N ILE A 40 -3.91 -14.94 -4.28
CA ILE A 40 -3.30 -13.85 -5.04
C ILE A 40 -2.02 -13.36 -4.37
N ALA A 41 -2.05 -13.18 -3.04
CA ALA A 41 -0.90 -12.67 -2.32
C ALA A 41 0.30 -13.63 -2.38
N LYS A 42 0.06 -14.93 -2.17
CA LYS A 42 1.09 -15.96 -2.23
C LYS A 42 1.66 -16.08 -3.65
N PHE A 43 0.79 -16.19 -4.65
CA PHE A 43 1.20 -16.26 -6.06
C PHE A 43 2.07 -15.04 -6.42
N ALA A 44 1.63 -13.84 -6.06
CA ALA A 44 2.36 -12.62 -6.38
C ALA A 44 3.73 -12.53 -5.71
N CYS A 45 3.86 -12.97 -4.46
CA CYS A 45 5.16 -13.01 -3.78
C CYS A 45 6.10 -14.07 -4.36
N GLU A 46 5.58 -15.22 -4.78
CA GLU A 46 6.38 -16.31 -5.35
C GLU A 46 6.86 -16.00 -6.78
N ASN A 47 6.01 -15.37 -7.59
CA ASN A 47 6.27 -15.13 -9.01
C ASN A 47 6.69 -13.68 -9.32
N ASN A 48 6.67 -12.80 -8.32
CA ASN A 48 6.84 -11.34 -8.47
C ASN A 48 5.94 -10.73 -9.56
N CYS A 49 4.73 -11.29 -9.72
CA CYS A 49 3.78 -10.94 -10.77
C CYS A 49 2.35 -11.32 -10.35
N PHE A 50 1.37 -10.53 -10.76
CA PHE A 50 -0.06 -10.82 -10.53
C PHE A 50 -0.74 -11.52 -11.71
N ILE A 51 -0.14 -11.43 -12.91
CA ILE A 51 -0.68 -12.04 -14.13
C ILE A 51 -0.74 -13.55 -13.92
N ASP A 52 -1.81 -14.18 -14.40
CA ASP A 52 -2.13 -15.61 -14.24
C ASP A 52 -2.41 -16.09 -12.81
N SER A 53 -2.38 -15.19 -11.81
CA SER A 53 -2.83 -15.51 -10.47
C SER A 53 -4.32 -15.88 -10.47
N PRO A 54 -4.72 -17.02 -9.86
CA PRO A 54 -6.11 -17.37 -9.67
C PRO A 54 -6.88 -16.27 -8.93
N GLY A 55 -7.96 -15.77 -9.56
CA GLY A 55 -8.82 -14.74 -8.98
C GLY A 55 -8.31 -13.30 -9.08
N TYR A 56 -7.14 -13.06 -9.69
CA TYR A 56 -6.71 -11.69 -10.02
C TYR A 56 -7.43 -11.19 -11.28
N ASN A 57 -8.03 -10.00 -11.21
CA ASN A 57 -8.71 -9.37 -12.34
C ASN A 57 -7.95 -8.13 -12.77
N GLN A 58 -7.31 -8.20 -13.94
CA GLN A 58 -6.51 -7.12 -14.52
C GLN A 58 -7.35 -5.90 -14.94
N GLN A 59 -8.63 -6.11 -15.28
CA GLN A 59 -9.54 -5.05 -15.70
C GLN A 59 -10.19 -4.33 -14.51
N ARG A 60 -10.00 -4.85 -13.29
CA ARG A 60 -10.59 -4.25 -12.09
C ARG A 60 -9.86 -2.96 -11.73
N MET A 61 -10.58 -1.84 -11.81
CA MET A 61 -10.09 -0.58 -11.26
C MET A 61 -9.92 -0.70 -9.74
N THR A 62 -8.76 -0.28 -9.23
CA THR A 62 -8.48 -0.30 -7.80
C THR A 62 -7.87 1.01 -7.32
N TRP A 63 -8.31 1.47 -6.15
CA TRP A 63 -7.73 2.64 -5.50
C TRP A 63 -6.39 2.27 -4.85
N ILE A 64 -5.35 2.98 -5.27
CA ILE A 64 -3.99 2.88 -4.73
C ILE A 64 -3.95 3.52 -3.33
N LYS A 65 -3.24 2.89 -2.39
CA LYS A 65 -3.00 3.46 -1.05
C LYS A 65 -1.51 3.53 -0.81
N THR A 66 -0.97 4.73 -0.69
CA THR A 66 0.46 4.97 -0.48
C THR A 66 0.90 4.76 0.97
N ASN A 67 -0.03 4.56 1.89
CA ASN A 67 0.23 4.45 3.32
C ASN A 67 -0.26 3.10 3.88
N PHE A 68 0.63 2.39 4.58
CA PHE A 68 0.35 1.09 5.18
C PHE A 68 -0.83 1.13 6.16
N LEU A 69 -0.85 2.10 7.08
CA LEU A 69 -1.92 2.22 8.08
C LEU A 69 -3.26 2.55 7.43
N TRP A 70 -3.26 3.35 6.37
CA TRP A 70 -4.47 3.59 5.58
C TRP A 70 -5.00 2.29 4.94
N MET A 71 -4.11 1.45 4.40
CA MET A 71 -4.50 0.15 3.85
C MET A 71 -4.97 -0.82 4.95
N MET A 72 -4.31 -0.86 6.11
CA MET A 72 -4.76 -1.66 7.25
C MET A 72 -6.16 -1.22 7.72
N TYR A 73 -6.38 0.08 7.90
CA TYR A 73 -7.71 0.60 8.27
C TYR A 73 -8.78 0.19 7.25
N ARG A 74 -8.51 0.34 5.94
CA ARG A 74 -9.49 0.03 4.89
C ARG A 74 -9.75 -1.45 4.67
N SER A 75 -8.85 -2.32 5.09
CA SER A 75 -9.00 -3.78 5.05
C SER A 75 -9.56 -4.37 6.35
N GLN A 76 -10.00 -3.52 7.30
CA GLN A 76 -10.40 -3.95 8.64
C GLN A 76 -9.27 -4.72 9.34
N TRP A 77 -8.06 -4.18 9.26
CA TRP A 77 -6.84 -4.76 9.82
C TRP A 77 -6.58 -6.19 9.31
N ALA A 78 -6.75 -6.37 7.99
CA ALA A 78 -6.59 -7.66 7.32
C ALA A 78 -7.49 -8.81 7.83
N SER A 79 -8.58 -8.50 8.54
CA SER A 79 -9.53 -9.51 9.02
C SER A 79 -10.58 -9.91 7.98
N SER A 80 -10.79 -9.09 6.94
CA SER A 80 -11.79 -9.35 5.90
C SER A 80 -11.41 -10.55 5.02
N SER A 81 -12.37 -11.42 4.73
CA SER A 81 -12.15 -12.70 4.03
C SER A 81 -11.42 -12.59 2.69
N LYS A 82 -11.64 -11.51 1.94
CA LYS A 82 -11.03 -11.25 0.62
C LYS A 82 -9.80 -10.32 0.68
N GLN A 83 -9.41 -9.85 1.86
CA GLN A 83 -8.37 -8.82 2.07
C GLN A 83 -7.47 -9.19 3.26
N LYS A 84 -7.03 -10.45 3.31
CA LYS A 84 -6.26 -11.00 4.43
C LYS A 84 -4.77 -10.70 4.38
N HIS A 85 -4.25 -10.35 3.21
CA HIS A 85 -2.83 -10.10 3.01
C HIS A 85 -2.64 -8.71 2.41
N ILE A 86 -1.74 -7.93 3.02
CA ILE A 86 -1.37 -6.60 2.54
C ILE A 86 -0.01 -6.70 1.87
N LEU A 87 0.05 -6.45 0.57
CA LEU A 87 1.29 -6.42 -0.17
C LEU A 87 1.82 -4.99 -0.25
N ALA A 88 3.12 -4.83 -0.03
CA ALA A 88 3.87 -3.62 -0.39
C ALA A 88 4.39 -3.81 -1.83
N ILE A 89 3.89 -2.98 -2.75
CA ILE A 89 4.19 -3.06 -4.18
C ILE A 89 5.02 -1.84 -4.55
N TRP A 90 6.20 -2.08 -5.10
CA TRP A 90 7.03 -1.02 -5.68
C TRP A 90 6.54 -0.68 -7.07
N LEU A 91 6.12 0.56 -7.27
CA LEU A 91 5.82 1.12 -8.58
C LEU A 91 6.96 2.03 -9.00
N ARG A 92 7.56 1.74 -10.15
CA ARG A 92 8.53 2.64 -10.78
C ARG A 92 7.82 3.87 -11.34
N ARG A 93 8.52 5.01 -11.33
CA ARG A 93 8.07 6.25 -11.96
C ARG A 93 7.96 6.12 -13.47
#